data_AF-A0A3C1Z826-F1
#
_entry.id   AF-A0A3C1Z826-F1
#
_cell.length_a   1.000
_cell.length_b   1.000
_cell.length_c   1.000
_cell.angle_alpha   90.00
_cell.angle_beta   90.00
_cell.angle_gamma   90.00
#
_symmetry.space_group_name_H-M   'P 1'
#
loop_
_entity.id
_entity.type
_entity.pdbx_description
1 polymer ?
#
loop_
_entity_poly.entity_id
_entity_poly.type
_entity_poly.pdbx_seq_one_letter_code
_entity_poly.pdbx_strand_id
1 'polypeptide(L)' 'FGVKDLDGVLDYDDAKTLYLFCNGAWCGQSPASIRALLTMGYPQSKIKYYRGGMNDWKLLGLTTK' A
#
# COMPACT_ATOMS: atom_id res chain seq x y z
N PHE A 1 0.15 6.07 11.05
CA PHE A 1 0.63 4.84 10.38
C PHE A 1 1.61 4.01 11.20
N GLY A 2 1.85 4.34 12.49
CA GLY A 2 2.87 3.66 13.29
C GLY A 2 4.31 4.00 12.87
N VAL A 3 4.47 5.03 12.04
CA VAL A 3 5.77 5.59 11.65
C VAL A 3 5.99 6.82 12.51
N LYS A 4 7.18 6.95 13.10
CA LYS A 4 7.58 8.10 13.93
C LYS A 4 8.68 8.88 13.21
N ASP A 5 8.70 10.18 13.38
CA ASP A 5 9.79 11.04 12.90
C ASP A 5 10.72 11.33 14.09
N LEU A 6 11.98 10.91 13.97
CA LEU A 6 13.05 11.11 14.95
C LEU A 6 14.04 12.12 14.36
N ASP A 7 13.61 13.39 14.34
CA ASP A 7 14.39 14.53 13.85
C ASP A 7 14.93 14.34 12.41
N GLY A 8 14.03 13.97 11.49
CA GLY A 8 14.32 13.76 10.07
C GLY A 8 14.67 12.32 9.70
N VAL A 9 14.75 11.42 10.67
CA VAL A 9 14.86 9.98 10.46
C VAL A 9 13.51 9.31 10.72
N LEU A 10 12.97 8.60 9.74
CA LEU A 10 11.73 7.87 9.89
C LEU A 10 11.97 6.51 10.57
N ASP A 11 11.31 6.29 11.69
CA ASP A 11 11.25 5.01 12.43
C ASP A 11 10.02 4.19 12.00
N TYR A 12 10.25 2.93 11.63
CA TYR A 12 9.28 1.99 11.08
C TYR A 12 8.98 0.77 11.98
N ASP A 13 9.51 0.72 13.20
CA ASP A 13 9.34 -0.43 14.10
C ASP A 13 7.86 -0.75 14.31
N ASP A 14 7.07 0.27 14.62
CA ASP A 14 5.62 0.18 14.85
C ASP A 14 4.78 0.34 13.57
N ALA A 15 5.40 0.38 12.39
CA ALA A 15 4.68 0.63 11.14
C ALA A 15 3.60 -0.44 10.91
N LYS A 16 2.42 -0.02 10.45
CA LYS A 16 1.31 -0.94 10.14
C LYS A 16 1.58 -1.75 8.87
N THR A 17 0.81 -2.81 8.64
CA THR A 17 0.75 -3.43 7.30
C THR A 17 -0.16 -2.59 6.39
N LEU A 18 0.31 -2.24 5.20
CA LEU A 18 -0.44 -1.50 4.20
C LEU A 18 -0.98 -2.45 3.13
N TYR A 19 -2.27 -2.39 2.87
CA TYR A 19 -2.89 -3.00 1.69
C TYR A 19 -3.17 -1.91 0.67
N LEU A 20 -2.44 -1.93 -0.45
CA LEU A 20 -2.61 -0.97 -1.53
C LEU A 20 -3.40 -1.59 -2.67
N PHE A 21 -4.36 -0.83 -3.17
CA PHE A 21 -5.16 -1.15 -4.35
C PHE A 21 -5.58 0.16 -5.03
N CYS A 22 -6.02 0.07 -6.28
CA CYS A 22 -6.59 1.19 -7.05
C CYS A 22 -7.83 0.68 -7.82
N ASN A 23 -8.16 1.28 -8.95
CA ASN A 23 -9.31 0.92 -9.76
C ASN A 23 -9.18 -0.48 -10.39
N GLY A 24 -8.01 -0.83 -10.91
CA GLY A 24 -7.77 -2.13 -11.53
C GLY A 24 -6.29 -2.39 -11.78
N ALA A 25 -5.97 -3.56 -12.34
CA ALA A 25 -4.58 -3.97 -12.63
C ALA A 25 -3.81 -3.05 -13.58
N TRP A 26 -4.53 -2.22 -14.34
CA TRP A 26 -3.97 -1.21 -15.24
C TRP A 26 -3.70 0.15 -14.55
N CYS A 27 -4.21 0.37 -13.33
CA CYS A 27 -3.99 1.64 -12.63
C CYS A 27 -2.55 1.73 -12.11
N GLY A 28 -1.81 2.75 -12.58
CA GLY A 28 -0.41 2.98 -12.21
C GLY A 28 -0.18 3.63 -10.84
N GLN A 29 -1.23 4.12 -10.17
CA GLN A 29 -1.07 4.85 -8.91
C GLN A 29 -0.57 3.96 -7.77
N SER A 30 -1.17 2.77 -7.53
CA SER A 30 -0.70 1.89 -6.45
C SER A 30 0.76 1.44 -6.66
N PRO A 31 1.19 1.02 -7.86
CA PRO A 31 2.61 0.77 -8.12
C PRO A 31 3.52 1.98 -7.86
N ALA A 32 3.09 3.20 -8.20
CA ALA A 32 3.86 4.41 -7.94
C ALA A 32 3.99 4.68 -6.42
N SER A 33 2.89 4.58 -5.67
CA SER A 33 2.90 4.73 -4.22
C SER A 33 3.74 3.65 -3.52
N ILE A 34 3.66 2.38 -3.97
CA ILE A 34 4.51 1.30 -3.44
C ILE A 34 5.99 1.64 -3.64
N ARG A 35 6.39 2.08 -4.83
CA ARG A 35 7.79 2.48 -5.09
C ARG A 35 8.22 3.64 -4.20
N ALA A 36 7.39 4.67 -4.05
CA ALA A 36 7.68 5.79 -3.18
C ALA A 36 7.86 5.36 -1.71
N LEU A 37 6.98 4.50 -1.19
CA LEU A 37 7.08 3.94 0.16
C LEU A 37 8.38 3.17 0.37
N LEU A 38 8.77 2.33 -0.61
CA LEU A 38 10.04 1.60 -0.56
C LEU A 38 11.24 2.55 -0.57
N THR A 39 11.23 3.60 -1.39
CA THR A 39 12.30 4.62 -1.41
C THR A 39 12.40 5.36 -0.07
N MET A 40 11.30 5.57 0.64
CA MET A 40 11.29 6.18 1.98
C MET A 40 11.74 5.22 3.09
N GLY A 41 11.95 3.94 2.80
CA GLY A 41 12.38 2.93 3.77
C GLY A 41 11.24 2.16 4.44
N TYR A 42 10.00 2.28 3.95
CA TYR A 42 8.89 1.49 4.49
C TYR A 42 9.17 -0.01 4.32
N PRO A 43 8.97 -0.85 5.36
CA PRO A 43 9.32 -2.26 5.28
C PRO A 43 8.56 -3.00 4.19
N GLN A 44 9.27 -3.60 3.23
CA GLN A 44 8.65 -4.35 2.12
C GLN A 44 7.74 -5.48 2.63
N SER A 45 8.10 -6.14 3.73
CA SER A 45 7.31 -7.21 4.36
C SER A 45 5.94 -6.74 4.84
N LYS A 46 5.81 -5.45 5.17
CA LYS A 46 4.58 -4.78 5.63
C LYS A 46 3.77 -4.17 4.47
N ILE A 47 4.17 -4.37 3.21
CA ILE A 47 3.41 -3.91 2.03
C ILE A 47 2.73 -5.11 1.35
N LYS A 48 1.42 -5.01 1.16
CA LYS A 48 0.59 -5.95 0.43
C LYS A 48 -0.06 -5.22 -0.74
N TYR A 49 0.04 -5.80 -1.92
CA TYR A 49 -0.49 -5.20 -3.14
C TYR A 49 -1.60 -6.08 -3.72
N TYR A 50 -2.82 -5.58 -3.68
CA TYR A 50 -3.94 -6.21 -4.37
C TYR A 50 -4.04 -5.63 -5.79
N ARG A 51 -3.33 -6.27 -6.72
CA ARG A 51 -3.17 -5.80 -8.10
C ARG A 51 -4.48 -5.71 -8.86
N GLY A 52 -5.41 -6.63 -8.64
CA GLY A 52 -6.71 -6.66 -9.32
C GLY A 52 -7.55 -5.40 -9.08
N GLY A 53 -7.32 -4.70 -7.97
CA GLY A 53 -8.01 -3.45 -7.64
C GLY A 53 -9.51 -3.63 -7.43
N MET A 54 -10.24 -2.52 -7.46
CA MET A 54 -11.70 -2.50 -7.28
C MET A 54 -12.45 -3.29 -8.37
N ASN A 55 -11.91 -3.35 -9.59
CA ASN A 55 -12.51 -4.10 -10.68
C ASN A 55 -12.57 -5.60 -10.37
N ASP A 56 -11.44 -6.18 -9.95
CA ASP A 56 -11.37 -7.60 -9.57
C ASP A 56 -12.21 -7.88 -8.31
N TRP A 57 -12.19 -6.97 -7.33
CA TRP A 57 -13.00 -7.07 -6.12
C TRP A 57 -14.50 -7.18 -6.43
N LYS A 58 -14.99 -6.31 -7.31
CA LYS A 58 -16.39 -6.31 -7.76
C LYS A 58 -16.72 -7.53 -8.61
N LEU A 59 -15.80 -7.95 -9.49
CA LEU A 59 -15.98 -9.13 -10.34
C LEU A 59 -16.18 -10.40 -9.49
N LEU A 60 -15.48 -10.50 -8.36
CA LEU A 60 -15.61 -11.59 -7.40
C LEU A 60 -16.87 -11.50 -6.53
N GLY A 61 -17.70 -10.46 -6.70
CA GLY A 61 -18.90 -10.26 -5.88
C GLY A 61 -18.59 -9.94 -4.41
N LEU A 62 -17.37 -9.47 -4.11
CA LEU A 62 -16.99 -9.11 -2.76
C LEU A 62 -17.70 -7.83 -2.33
N THR A 63 -17.94 -7.70 -1.02
CA THR A 63 -18.70 -6.59 -0.44
C THR A 63 -18.14 -5.24 -0.87
N THR A 64 -18.99 -4.45 -1.50
CA THR A 64 -18.81 -3.01 -1.68
C THR A 64 -19.86 -2.29 -0.84
N LYS A 65 -19.61 -1.03 -0.44
CA LYS A 65 -20.64 -0.20 0.19
C LYS A 65 -21.83 0.01 -0.73
#